data_AF-A0A9W4T6B3-F1
#
_entry.id   AF-A0A9W4T6B3-F1
#
_cell.length_a   1.000
_cell.length_b   1.000
_cell.length_c   1.000
_cell.angle_alpha   90.00
_cell.angle_beta   90.00
_cell.angle_gamma   90.00
#
_symmetry.space_group_name_H-M   'P 1'
#
loop_
_entity.id
_entity.type
_entity.pdbx_description
1 polymer ?
#
loop_
_entity_poly.entity_id
_entity_poly.type
_entity_poly.pdbx_seq_one_letter_code
_entity_poly.pdbx_strand_id
1 'polypeptide(L)' 'DITIKEIAYLYLNLKYLDLKGCENISKEAIDQLISLNSNIHVKNFVDTIITSDLIEILNNLLSQYFNTSIAINRQFLIQ' A
#
# COMPACT_ATOMS: atom_id res chain seq x y z
N ASP A 1 24.13 8.23 4.58
CA ASP A 1 22.67 8.30 4.44
C ASP A 1 22.29 9.59 3.77
N ILE A 2 21.40 9.54 2.80
CA ILE A 2 20.74 10.72 2.25
C ILE A 2 19.25 10.51 2.50
N THR A 3 18.63 11.44 3.22
CA THR A 3 17.21 11.33 3.55
C THR A 3 16.34 11.73 2.36
N ILE A 4 15.12 11.17 2.23
CA ILE A 4 14.14 11.56 1.19
C ILE A 4 13.93 13.09 1.16
N LYS A 5 13.93 13.74 2.34
CA LYS A 5 13.82 15.19 2.45
C LYS A 5 14.95 15.92 1.74
N GLU A 6 16.20 15.48 1.93
CA GLU A 6 17.35 16.05 1.22
C GLU A 6 17.27 15.82 -0.29
N ILE A 7 16.74 14.67 -0.74
CA ILE A 7 16.52 14.40 -2.16
C ILE A 7 15.58 15.46 -2.77
N ALA A 8 14.49 15.78 -2.07
CA ALA A 8 13.52 16.77 -2.53
C ALA A 8 14.13 18.17 -2.68
N TYR A 9 15.06 18.55 -1.80
CA TYR A 9 15.72 19.86 -1.87
C TYR A 9 16.87 19.92 -2.88
N LEU A 10 17.69 18.86 -2.95
CA LEU A 10 18.90 18.84 -3.77
C LEU A 10 18.60 18.58 -5.26
N TYR A 11 17.50 17.87 -5.55
CA TYR A 11 17.18 17.41 -6.90
C TYR A 11 15.77 17.84 -7.33
N LEU A 12 15.54 19.15 -7.40
CA LEU A 12 14.26 19.75 -7.83
C LEU A 12 13.82 19.32 -9.24
N ASN A 13 14.74 18.83 -10.08
CA ASN A 13 14.46 18.36 -11.43
C ASN A 13 14.41 16.83 -11.54
N LEU A 14 14.46 16.10 -10.41
CA LEU A 14 14.40 14.64 -10.42
C LEU A 14 13.03 14.18 -10.91
N LYS A 15 13.01 13.44 -12.02
CA LYS A 15 11.75 12.96 -12.61
C LYS A 15 11.39 11.55 -12.17
N TYR A 16 12.36 10.79 -11.68
CA TYR A 16 12.20 9.37 -11.39
C TYR A 16 13.06 8.97 -10.19
N LEU A 17 12.46 8.23 -9.27
CA LEU A 17 13.13 7.66 -8.11
C LEU A 17 12.72 6.20 -7.94
N ASP A 18 13.70 5.30 -7.89
CA ASP A 18 13.48 3.87 -7.62
C ASP A 18 13.96 3.54 -6.21
N LEU A 19 13.06 3.00 -5.39
CA LEU A 19 13.32 2.67 -3.99
C LEU A 19 13.54 1.17 -3.76
N LYS A 20 13.87 0.41 -4.82
CA LYS A 20 14.15 -1.02 -4.68
C LYS A 20 15.29 -1.27 -3.68
N GLY A 21 15.01 -2.08 -2.67
CA GLY A 21 15.97 -2.40 -1.61
C GLY A 21 16.10 -1.34 -0.53
N CYS A 22 15.31 -0.26 -0.59
CA CYS A 22 15.18 0.67 0.53
C CYS A 22 14.09 0.17 1.48
N GLU A 23 14.42 0.11 2.77
CA GLU A 23 13.52 -0.31 3.84
C GLU A 23 13.15 0.87 4.73
N ASN A 24 12.07 0.73 5.52
CA ASN A 24 11.65 1.70 6.55
C ASN A 24 11.40 3.14 6.03
N ILE A 25 11.05 3.30 4.76
CA ILE A 25 10.60 4.58 4.23
C ILE A 25 9.14 4.81 4.64
N SER A 26 8.88 5.92 5.33
CA SER A 26 7.52 6.29 5.73
C SER A 26 6.74 6.89 4.56
N LYS A 27 5.41 6.69 4.57
CA LYS A 27 4.49 7.36 3.64
C LYS A 27 4.64 8.88 3.69
N GLU A 28 4.80 9.44 4.88
CA GLU A 28 4.98 10.88 5.07
C GLU A 28 6.21 11.42 4.34
N ALA A 29 7.32 10.66 4.31
CA ALA A 29 8.51 11.07 3.57
C ALA A 29 8.23 11.13 2.06
N ILE A 30 7.50 10.15 1.52
CA ILE A 30 7.09 10.14 0.10
C ILE A 30 6.12 11.27 -0.21
N ASP A 31 5.13 11.52 0.65
CA ASP A 31 4.19 12.62 0.49
C ASP A 31 4.92 13.98 0.47
N GLN A 32 5.93 14.18 1.33
CA GLN A 32 6.78 15.38 1.32
C GLN A 32 7.58 15.51 0.02
N LEU A 33 8.17 14.42 -0.50
CA LEU A 33 8.89 14.41 -1.77
C LEU A 33 7.98 14.80 -2.94
N ILE A 34 6.78 14.23 -3.01
CA ILE A 34 5.80 14.54 -4.06
C ILE A 34 5.29 15.97 -3.93
N SER A 35 5.11 16.48 -2.71
CA SER A 35 4.69 17.88 -2.49
C SER A 35 5.73 18.89 -2.99
N LEU A 36 7.02 18.61 -2.75
CA LEU A 36 8.13 19.46 -3.18
C LEU A 36 8.47 19.30 -4.66
N ASN A 37 8.25 18.11 -5.23
CA ASN A 37 8.49 17.81 -6.63
C ASN A 37 7.30 17.04 -7.21
N SER A 38 6.25 17.77 -7.56
CA SER A 38 4.95 17.22 -8.01
C SER A 38 5.01 16.40 -9.30
N ASN A 39 6.11 16.49 -10.05
CA ASN A 39 6.29 15.77 -11.31
C ASN A 39 7.16 14.51 -11.15
N ILE A 40 7.56 14.16 -9.92
CA ILE A 40 8.39 12.98 -9.67
C ILE A 40 7.58 11.70 -9.75
N HIS A 41 8.11 10.70 -10.45
CA HIS A 41 7.59 9.34 -10.42
C HIS A 41 8.41 8.49 -9.44
N VAL A 42 7.74 7.92 -8.42
CA VAL A 42 8.38 7.05 -7.43
C VAL A 42 7.97 5.60 -7.70
N LYS A 43 8.96 4.71 -7.82
CA LYS A 43 8.75 3.26 -8.02
C LYS A 43 9.21 2.47 -6.80
N ASN A 44 8.59 1.30 -6.61
CA ASN A 44 8.90 0.34 -5.54
C ASN A 44 8.67 0.90 -4.13
N PHE A 45 7.84 1.93 -4.01
CA PHE A 45 7.20 2.29 -2.75
C PHE A 45 5.87 1.54 -2.63
N VAL A 46 5.79 0.62 -1.67
CA VAL A 46 4.54 -0.03 -1.31
C VAL A 46 4.10 0.59 0.00
N ASP A 47 2.94 1.22 0.01
CA ASP A 47 2.37 1.73 1.25
C ASP A 47 1.97 0.53 2.13
N THR A 48 2.79 0.28 3.15
CA THR A 48 2.64 -0.84 4.08
C THR A 48 1.30 -0.76 4.84
N ILE A 49 0.76 0.45 5.02
CA ILE A 49 -0.52 0.65 5.71
C ILE A 49 -1.67 0.12 4.85
N ILE A 50 -1.67 0.48 3.56
CA ILE A 50 -2.69 0.02 2.61
C ILE A 50 -2.70 -1.50 2.49
N THR A 51 -1.53 -2.14 2.54
CA THR A 51 -1.45 -3.60 2.43
C THR A 51 -2.02 -4.32 3.65
N SER A 52 -1.78 -3.85 4.88
CA SER A 52 -2.32 -4.50 6.08
C SER A 52 -3.85 -4.40 6.17
N ASP A 53 -4.39 -3.19 5.99
CA ASP A 53 -5.84 -2.95 6.10
C ASP A 53 -6.61 -3.70 5.00
N LEU A 54 -6.07 -3.73 3.77
CA LEU A 54 -6.68 -4.49 2.68
C LEU A 54 -6.64 -6.00 2.91
N ILE A 55 -5.56 -6.53 3.53
CA ILE A 55 -5.47 -7.95 3.86
C ILE A 55 -6.53 -8.33 4.90
N GLU A 56 -6.72 -7.51 5.93
CA GLU A 56 -7.77 -7.73 6.93
C GLU A 56 -9.17 -7.73 6.31
N ILE A 57 -9.46 -6.72 5.49
CA ILE A 57 -10.74 -6.62 4.76
C ILE A 57 -10.95 -7.85 3.88
N LEU A 58 -9.93 -8.27 3.13
CA LEU A 58 -10.01 -9.43 2.25
C LEU A 58 -10.31 -10.71 3.05
N ASN A 59 -9.62 -10.92 4.17
CA ASN A 59 -9.85 -12.07 5.05
C ASN A 59 -11.27 -12.08 5.61
N ASN A 60 -11.78 -10.93 6.04
CA ASN A 60 -13.15 -10.79 6.54
C ASN A 60 -14.18 -11.11 5.44
N LEU A 61 -13.97 -10.61 4.21
CA LEU A 61 -14.86 -10.89 3.08
C LEU A 61 -14.85 -12.37 2.69
N LEU A 62 -13.68 -13.00 2.64
CA LEU A 62 -13.55 -14.43 2.35
C LEU A 62 -14.26 -15.27 3.40
N SER A 63 -14.05 -14.97 4.69
CA SER A 63 -14.72 -15.65 5.80
C SER A 63 -16.25 -15.54 5.69
N GLN A 64 -16.78 -14.34 5.43
CA GLN A 64 -18.22 -14.14 5.23
C GLN A 64 -18.77 -14.94 4.06
N TYR A 65 -18.08 -14.96 2.92
CA TYR A 65 -18.49 -15.73 1.75
C TYR A 65 -18.55 -17.24 2.06
N PHE A 66 -17.51 -17.78 2.69
CA PHE A 66 -17.46 -19.20 3.07
C PHE A 66 -18.59 -19.56 4.05
N ASN A 67 -18.79 -18.75 5.09
CA ASN A 67 -19.83 -19.00 6.08
C ASN A 67 -21.24 -18.93 5.48
N THR A 68 -21.48 -17.98 4.57
CA THR A 68 -22.75 -17.85 3.85
C THR A 68 -22.99 -19.04 2.92
N SER A 69 -21.98 -19.48 2.17
CA SER A 69 -22.07 -20.67 1.31
C SER A 69 -22.39 -21.94 2.10
N ILE A 70 -21.76 -22.14 3.26
CA ILE A 70 -22.03 -23.29 4.15
C ILE A 70 -23.45 -23.22 4.71
N ALA A 71 -23.91 -22.04 5.15
CA ALA A 71 -25.25 -21.87 5.68
C ALA A 71 -26.33 -22.20 4.64
N ILE A 72 -26.16 -21.71 3.40
CA ILE A 72 -27.05 -22.02 2.27
C ILE A 72 -27.08 -23.53 1.99
N ASN A 73 -25.90 -24.16 1.89
CA ASN A 73 -25.82 -25.61 1.63
C ASN A 73 -26.47 -26.45 2.74
N ARG A 74 -26.31 -26.07 4.01
CA ARG A 74 -27.00 -26.75 5.12
C ARG A 74 -28.51 -26.65 4.96
N GLN A 75 -29.06 -25.48 4.63
CA GLN A 75 -30.50 -25.27 4.55
C GLN A 75 -31.20 -26.04 3.41
N PHE A 76 -30.46 -26.39 2.35
CA PHE A 76 -30.96 -27.27 1.27
C PHE A 76 -30.94 -28.76 1.63
N LEU A 77 -30.09 -29.20 2.57
CA LEU A 77 -29.97 -30.61 2.97
C LEU A 77 -31.00 -31.03 4.05
N ILE A 78 -31.70 -30.08 4.65
CA ILE A 78 -32.73 -30.30 5.69
C ILE A 78 -34.17 -30.11 5.16
N GLN A 79 -34.34 -29.91 3.85
CA GLN A 79 -35.63 -29.89 3.14
C GLN A 79 -35.84 -31.22 2.42
#